data_AF-A0A8J3PWS1-F1
#
_entry.id   AF-A0A8J3PWS1-F1
#
_cell.length_a   1.000
_cell.length_b   1.000
_cell.length_c   1.000
_cell.angle_alpha   90.00
_cell.angle_beta   90.00
_cell.angle_gamma   90.00
#
_symmetry.space_group_name_H-M   'P 1'
#
loop_
_entity.id
_entity.type
_entity.pdbx_description
1 polymer ?
#
loop_
_entity_poly.entity_id
_entity_poly.type
_entity_poly.pdbx_seq_one_letter_code
_entity_poly.pdbx_strand_id
1 'polypeptide(L)'
;MEVESPRKRELNMVTEHGSPNVDMHWAVRVRRHKAVRLLLTFILWICCVIGPLILAKQIDHRTRWEPFGFGDVITLSVEFSPMLFLFLVLRKVSYRPRDCLFYLVPVYGVFFFPFIVFWRLAHLPLRDWPLRPEEREM
;
A
#
# COMPACT_ATOMS: atom_id res chain seq x y z
N MET A 1 49.14 29.53 23.72
CA MET A 1 48.82 29.44 22.28
C MET A 1 48.66 27.96 21.96
N GLU A 2 47.42 27.48 21.91
CA GLU A 2 47.11 26.05 21.80
C GLU A 2 47.16 25.64 20.33
N VAL A 3 48.13 24.79 19.97
CA VAL A 3 48.40 24.39 18.59
C VAL A 3 47.35 23.34 18.20
N GLU A 4 46.35 23.78 17.46
CA GLU A 4 45.26 22.95 16.98
C GLU A 4 45.79 21.86 16.05
N SER A 5 45.48 20.59 16.35
CA SER A 5 46.07 19.45 15.65
C SER A 5 45.61 19.38 14.18
N PRO A 6 46.48 18.96 13.25
CA PRO A 6 46.16 18.93 11.81
C PRO A 6 44.92 18.07 11.49
N ARG A 7 44.61 17.07 12.33
CA ARG A 7 43.44 16.21 12.20
C ARG A 7 42.11 16.96 12.45
N LYS A 8 42.09 18.01 13.29
CA LYS A 8 40.90 18.85 13.48
C LYS A 8 40.61 19.76 12.29
N ARG A 9 41.64 20.21 11.56
CA ARG A 9 41.46 21.01 10.33
C ARG A 9 40.85 20.20 9.20
N GLU A 10 41.24 18.93 9.05
CA GLU A 10 40.68 18.06 8.01
C GLU A 10 39.21 17.70 8.28
N LEU A 11 38.85 17.44 9.53
CA LEU A 11 37.46 17.18 9.91
C LEU A 11 36.55 18.39 9.68
N ASN A 12 37.04 19.61 9.96
CA ASN A 12 36.27 20.83 9.71
C ASN A 12 36.14 21.15 8.20
N MET A 13 37.13 20.80 7.37
CA MET A 13 37.04 20.96 5.91
C MET A 13 36.04 19.99 5.25
N VAL A 14 35.89 18.77 5.77
CA VAL A 14 34.91 17.81 5.23
C VAL A 14 33.48 18.20 5.58
N THR A 15 33.25 18.87 6.72
CA THR A 15 31.91 19.30 7.14
C THR A 15 31.41 20.57 6.44
N GLU A 16 32.29 21.40 5.87
CA GLU A 16 31.88 22.65 5.19
C GLU A 16 31.58 22.48 3.70
N HIS A 17 31.92 21.34 3.09
CA HIS A 17 31.54 21.00 1.71
C HIS A 17 30.31 20.09 1.63
N GLY A 18 29.33 20.32 2.51
CA GLY A 18 27.94 19.87 2.31
C GLY A 18 27.30 20.65 1.16
N SER A 19 27.62 20.28 -0.09
CA SER A 19 27.05 20.89 -1.27
C SER A 19 25.52 20.74 -1.25
N PRO A 20 24.74 21.85 -1.17
CA PRO A 20 23.28 21.80 -1.07
C PRO A 20 22.62 21.13 -2.28
N ASN A 21 23.36 20.96 -3.37
CA ASN A 21 22.88 20.36 -4.60
C ASN A 21 22.76 18.83 -4.51
N VAL A 22 23.70 18.16 -3.83
CA VAL A 22 23.59 16.71 -3.57
C VAL A 22 22.40 16.45 -2.65
N ASP A 23 22.17 17.36 -1.70
CA ASP A 23 21.07 17.23 -0.76
C ASP A 23 19.70 17.37 -1.43
N MET A 24 19.58 18.31 -2.35
CA MET A 24 18.36 18.54 -3.08
C MET A 24 18.05 17.37 -4.05
N HIS A 25 19.06 16.82 -4.72
CA HIS A 25 18.85 15.69 -5.63
C HIS A 25 18.46 14.39 -4.91
N TRP A 26 19.00 14.09 -3.72
CA TRP A 26 18.50 12.94 -2.93
C TRP A 26 17.08 13.19 -2.42
N ALA A 27 16.78 14.42 -1.96
CA ALA A 27 15.48 14.74 -1.38
C ALA A 27 14.35 14.70 -2.42
N VAL A 28 14.65 15.11 -3.66
CA VAL A 28 13.72 15.02 -4.79
C VAL A 28 13.53 13.56 -5.22
N ARG A 29 14.60 12.76 -5.28
CA ARG A 29 14.52 11.34 -5.65
C ARG A 29 13.67 10.55 -4.64
N VAL A 30 13.94 10.72 -3.34
CA VAL A 30 13.18 10.05 -2.26
C VAL A 30 11.71 10.49 -2.25
N ARG A 31 11.40 11.79 -2.44
CA ARG A 31 10.02 12.27 -2.55
C ARG A 31 9.28 11.68 -3.75
N ARG A 32 9.94 11.58 -4.91
CA ARG A 32 9.36 11.01 -6.13
C ARG A 32 9.01 9.53 -5.95
N HIS A 33 9.84 8.74 -5.27
CA HIS A 33 9.51 7.35 -4.93
C HIS A 33 8.31 7.22 -4.00
N LYS A 34 8.18 8.11 -3.00
CA LYS A 34 7.01 8.13 -2.09
C LYS A 34 5.72 8.53 -2.82
N ALA A 35 5.78 9.49 -3.75
CA ALA A 35 4.63 9.93 -4.53
C ALA A 35 4.15 8.86 -5.51
N VAL A 36 5.07 8.18 -6.22
CA VAL A 36 4.73 7.06 -7.10
C VAL A 36 4.11 5.91 -6.31
N ARG A 37 4.60 5.62 -5.10
CA ARG A 37 4.01 4.62 -4.19
C ARG A 37 2.58 4.98 -3.81
N LEU A 38 2.33 6.23 -3.41
CA LEU A 38 0.98 6.70 -3.12
C LEU A 38 0.08 6.54 -4.34
N LEU A 39 0.54 7.00 -5.50
CA LEU A 39 -0.22 6.93 -6.75
C LEU A 39 -0.59 5.49 -7.12
N LEU A 40 0.37 4.55 -7.08
CA LEU A 40 0.10 3.12 -7.31
C LEU A 40 -0.88 2.54 -6.30
N THR A 41 -0.74 2.90 -5.03
CA THR A 41 -1.66 2.46 -3.97
C THR A 41 -3.07 2.96 -4.23
N PHE A 42 -3.23 4.24 -4.59
CA PHE A 42 -4.52 4.81 -4.93
C PHE A 42 -5.13 4.18 -6.17
N ILE A 43 -4.34 3.95 -7.23
CA ILE A 43 -4.82 3.28 -8.45
C ILE A 43 -5.32 1.88 -8.12
N LEU A 44 -4.54 1.08 -7.39
CA LEU A 44 -4.94 -0.27 -6.98
C LEU A 44 -6.18 -0.25 -6.10
N TRP A 45 -6.25 0.67 -5.14
CA TRP A 45 -7.39 0.78 -4.23
C TRP A 45 -8.66 1.20 -4.97
N ILE A 46 -8.59 2.19 -5.87
CA ILE A 46 -9.72 2.62 -6.68
C ILE A 46 -10.17 1.47 -7.60
N CYS A 47 -9.25 0.84 -8.33
CA CYS A 47 -9.60 -0.21 -9.27
C CYS A 47 -10.11 -1.49 -8.59
N CYS A 48 -9.54 -1.89 -7.45
CA CYS A 48 -9.86 -3.17 -6.81
C CYS A 48 -10.91 -3.07 -5.71
N VAL A 49 -11.26 -1.87 -5.22
CA VAL A 49 -12.28 -1.69 -4.18
C VAL A 49 -13.41 -0.81 -4.67
N ILE A 50 -13.10 0.42 -5.08
CA ILE A 50 -14.12 1.39 -5.48
C ILE A 50 -14.82 0.97 -6.78
N GLY A 51 -14.06 0.48 -7.77
CA GLY A 51 -14.59 0.00 -9.04
C GLY A 51 -15.66 -1.08 -8.86
N PRO A 52 -15.36 -2.20 -8.18
CA PRO A 52 -16.34 -3.24 -7.89
C PRO A 52 -17.56 -2.75 -7.12
N LEU A 53 -17.38 -1.88 -6.12
CA LEU A 53 -18.52 -1.32 -5.35
C LEU A 53 -19.45 -0.45 -6.21
N ILE A 54 -18.88 0.38 -7.10
CA ILE A 54 -19.68 1.18 -8.04
C ILE A 54 -20.39 0.27 -9.03
N LEU A 55 -19.69 -0.74 -9.55
CA LEU A 55 -20.25 -1.69 -10.51
C LEU A 55 -21.39 -2.50 -9.89
N ALA A 56 -21.22 -3.01 -8.68
CA ALA A 56 -22.26 -3.72 -7.93
C ALA A 56 -23.51 -2.84 -7.76
N LYS A 57 -23.35 -1.56 -7.37
CA LYS A 57 -24.46 -0.61 -7.27
C LYS A 57 -25.15 -0.34 -8.61
N GLN A 58 -24.40 -0.28 -9.71
CA GLN A 58 -24.97 -0.10 -11.04
C GLN A 58 -25.77 -1.31 -11.51
N ILE A 59 -25.31 -2.52 -11.18
CA ILE A 59 -26.00 -3.78 -11.48
C ILE A 59 -27.29 -3.86 -10.65
N ASP A 60 -27.20 -3.64 -9.33
CA ASP A 60 -28.36 -3.60 -8.44
C ASP A 60 -29.44 -2.62 -8.93
N HIS A 61 -29.04 -1.40 -9.31
CA HIS A 61 -29.99 -0.41 -9.81
C HIS A 61 -30.71 -0.85 -11.10
N ARG A 62 -30.05 -1.65 -11.95
CA ARG A 62 -30.66 -2.19 -13.17
C ARG A 62 -31.53 -3.41 -12.91
N THR A 63 -31.25 -4.20 -11.88
CA THR A 63 -31.89 -5.51 -11.65
C THR A 63 -32.97 -5.50 -10.56
N ARG A 64 -33.26 -4.34 -9.93
CA ARG A 64 -34.26 -4.12 -8.87
C ARG A 64 -35.68 -4.68 -9.06
N TRP A 65 -36.01 -5.20 -10.24
CA TRP A 65 -37.35 -5.70 -10.57
C TRP A 65 -37.55 -7.19 -10.27
N GLU A 66 -36.50 -7.95 -9.94
CA GLU A 66 -36.63 -9.39 -9.62
C GLU A 66 -35.88 -9.78 -8.34
N PRO A 67 -36.58 -10.06 -7.22
CA PRO A 67 -35.95 -10.57 -6.00
C PRO A 67 -35.39 -11.98 -6.22
N PHE A 68 -34.13 -12.21 -5.84
CA PHE A 68 -33.38 -13.48 -6.03
C PHE A 68 -33.09 -13.85 -7.49
N GLY A 69 -33.10 -12.87 -8.39
CA GLY A 69 -32.70 -13.05 -9.79
C GLY A 69 -31.19 -13.26 -9.95
N PHE A 70 -30.78 -13.66 -11.16
CA PHE A 70 -29.37 -13.83 -11.53
C PHE A 70 -28.52 -12.55 -11.27
N GLY A 71 -29.14 -11.37 -11.30
CA GLY A 71 -28.48 -10.10 -10.99
C GLY A 71 -28.03 -9.96 -9.53
N ASP A 72 -28.73 -10.57 -8.56
CA ASP A 72 -28.32 -10.54 -7.15
C ASP A 72 -27.03 -11.35 -6.96
N VAL A 73 -26.95 -12.53 -7.61
CA VAL A 73 -25.76 -13.38 -7.58
C VAL A 73 -24.56 -12.66 -8.18
N ILE A 74 -24.75 -11.96 -9.31
CA ILE A 74 -23.68 -11.16 -9.92
C ILE A 74 -23.27 -10.01 -9.00
N THR A 75 -24.24 -9.28 -8.44
CA THR A 75 -23.99 -8.14 -7.55
C THR A 75 -23.14 -8.57 -6.35
N LEU A 76 -23.53 -9.65 -5.67
CA LEU A 76 -22.77 -10.23 -4.56
C LEU A 76 -21.38 -10.68 -5.02
N SER A 77 -21.28 -11.36 -6.16
CA SER A 77 -19.97 -11.82 -6.70
C SER A 77 -19.02 -10.66 -6.96
N VAL A 78 -19.53 -9.55 -7.51
CA VAL A 78 -18.76 -8.33 -7.75
C VAL A 78 -18.38 -7.66 -6.43
N GLU A 79 -19.29 -7.59 -5.46
CA GLU A 79 -19.04 -6.98 -4.15
C GLU A 79 -18.01 -7.76 -3.32
N PHE A 80 -17.98 -9.09 -3.40
CA PHE A 80 -16.99 -9.92 -2.71
C PHE A 80 -15.66 -10.09 -3.48
N SER A 81 -15.59 -9.64 -4.74
CA SER A 81 -14.35 -9.71 -5.53
C SER A 81 -13.11 -9.05 -4.86
N PRO A 82 -13.22 -7.93 -4.12
CA PRO A 82 -12.08 -7.33 -3.43
C PRO A 82 -11.58 -8.22 -2.28
N MET A 83 -12.47 -8.94 -1.61
CA MET A 83 -12.12 -9.88 -0.55
C MET A 83 -11.31 -11.07 -1.10
N LEU A 84 -11.72 -11.61 -2.26
CA LEU A 84 -10.97 -12.66 -2.95
C LEU A 84 -9.58 -12.17 -3.38
N PHE A 85 -9.51 -10.94 -3.90
CA PHE A 85 -8.24 -10.33 -4.26
C PHE A 85 -7.32 -10.14 -3.05
N LEU A 86 -7.85 -9.64 -1.94
CA LEU A 86 -7.12 -9.53 -0.68
C LEU A 86 -6.61 -10.88 -0.20
N PHE A 87 -7.42 -11.93 -0.25
CA PHE A 87 -7.01 -13.28 0.14
C PHE A 87 -5.72 -13.74 -0.58
N LEU A 88 -5.62 -13.47 -1.89
CA LEU A 88 -4.44 -13.80 -2.69
C LEU A 88 -3.24 -12.89 -2.37
N VAL A 89 -3.50 -11.59 -2.19
CA VAL A 89 -2.46 -10.57 -1.97
C VAL A 89 -1.86 -10.66 -0.58
N LEU A 90 -2.66 -10.91 0.46
CA LEU A 90 -2.25 -10.89 1.88
C LEU A 90 -1.03 -11.78 2.14
N ARG A 91 -0.93 -12.92 1.45
CA ARG A 91 0.20 -13.85 1.55
C ARG A 91 1.53 -13.25 1.08
N LYS A 92 1.50 -12.30 0.14
CA LYS A 92 2.71 -11.57 -0.32
C LYS A 92 3.15 -10.47 0.65
N VAL A 93 2.26 -10.05 1.53
CA VAL A 93 2.47 -8.89 2.41
C VAL A 93 2.73 -9.29 3.86
N SER A 94 3.06 -10.56 4.08
CA SER A 94 3.19 -11.15 5.41
C SER A 94 1.93 -10.97 6.28
N TYR A 95 0.74 -11.02 5.65
CA TYR A 95 -0.58 -11.07 6.32
C TYR A 95 -1.20 -12.47 6.24
N ARG A 96 -2.09 -12.86 7.20
CA ARG A 96 -2.64 -14.23 7.21
C ARG A 96 -3.79 -14.21 6.20
N PRO A 97 -4.00 -15.26 5.38
CA PRO A 97 -5.10 -15.26 4.42
C PRO A 97 -6.46 -15.02 5.08
N ARG A 98 -6.65 -15.55 6.31
CA ARG A 98 -7.85 -15.33 7.14
C ARG A 98 -8.10 -13.87 7.53
N ASP A 99 -7.09 -13.01 7.47
CA ASP A 99 -7.26 -11.58 7.75
C ASP A 99 -8.07 -10.90 6.63
N CYS A 100 -8.34 -11.57 5.50
CA CYS A 100 -9.29 -11.09 4.50
C CYS A 100 -10.70 -10.92 5.06
N LEU A 101 -11.06 -11.66 6.13
CA LEU A 101 -12.34 -11.53 6.81
C LEU A 101 -12.55 -10.15 7.43
N PHE A 102 -11.48 -9.39 7.69
CA PHE A 102 -11.62 -8.00 8.11
C PHE A 102 -12.35 -7.16 7.07
N TYR A 103 -12.40 -7.56 5.80
CA TYR A 103 -13.20 -6.90 4.76
C TYR A 103 -14.70 -6.85 5.09
N LEU A 104 -15.20 -7.83 5.84
CA LEU A 104 -16.60 -7.88 6.28
C LEU A 104 -16.94 -6.81 7.33
N VAL A 105 -15.94 -6.18 7.96
CA VAL A 105 -16.16 -5.10 8.91
C VAL A 105 -16.56 -3.86 8.11
N PRO A 106 -17.79 -3.32 8.30
CA PRO A 106 -18.25 -2.17 7.54
C PRO A 106 -17.34 -0.96 7.77
N VAL A 107 -17.13 -0.19 6.70
CA VAL A 107 -16.26 1.01 6.64
C VAL A 107 -14.76 0.71 6.85
N TYR A 108 -14.37 0.13 7.98
CA TYR A 108 -12.97 -0.18 8.28
C TYR A 108 -12.39 -1.24 7.34
N GLY A 109 -13.10 -2.37 7.20
CA GLY A 109 -12.72 -3.49 6.36
C GLY A 109 -12.72 -3.18 4.88
N VAL A 110 -13.67 -2.36 4.46
CA VAL A 110 -13.89 -2.04 3.05
C VAL A 110 -12.92 -0.96 2.57
N PHE A 111 -12.60 0.05 3.39
CA PHE A 111 -11.81 1.20 2.92
C PHE A 111 -10.39 1.23 3.51
N PHE A 112 -10.25 1.07 4.82
CA PHE A 112 -8.96 1.27 5.51
C PHE A 112 -8.04 0.06 5.41
N PHE A 113 -8.56 -1.14 5.67
CA PHE A 113 -7.77 -2.37 5.62
C PHE A 113 -7.14 -2.62 4.24
N PRO A 114 -7.87 -2.53 3.11
CA PRO A 114 -7.30 -2.81 1.79
C PRO A 114 -6.29 -1.75 1.39
N PHE A 115 -6.51 -0.49 1.81
CA PHE A 115 -5.57 0.60 1.58
C PHE A 115 -4.21 0.32 2.23
N ILE A 116 -4.20 -0.17 3.48
CA ILE A 116 -2.96 -0.56 4.18
C ILE A 116 -2.26 -1.72 3.46
N VAL A 117 -3.02 -2.71 2.98
CA VAL A 117 -2.48 -3.86 2.25
C VAL A 117 -1.87 -3.44 0.92
N PHE A 118 -2.54 -2.58 0.14
CA PHE A 118 -2.02 -2.08 -1.13
C PHE A 118 -0.83 -1.16 -0.97
N TRP A 119 -0.79 -0.36 0.11
CA TRP A 119 0.37 0.46 0.44
C TRP A 119 1.63 -0.39 0.60
N ARG A 120 1.49 -1.49 1.34
CA ARG A 120 2.58 -2.45 1.51
C ARG A 120 2.89 -3.18 0.20
N LEU A 121 1.88 -3.62 -0.55
CA LEU A 121 2.09 -4.26 -1.86
C LEU A 121 2.90 -3.35 -2.81
N ALA A 122 2.59 -2.05 -2.85
CA ALA A 122 3.30 -1.05 -3.65
C ALA A 122 4.73 -0.76 -3.16
N HIS A 123 5.11 -1.24 -1.96
CA HIS A 123 6.46 -1.10 -1.42
C HIS A 123 7.38 -2.27 -1.75
N LEU A 124 6.86 -3.38 -2.28
CA LEU A 124 7.71 -4.49 -2.74
C LEU A 124 8.58 -4.03 -3.94
N PRO A 125 9.90 -4.37 -3.97
CA PRO A 125 10.61 -5.29 -3.07
C PRO A 125 11.24 -4.65 -1.82
N LEU A 126 11.17 -3.32 -1.68
CA LEU A 126 11.73 -2.55 -0.55
C LEU A 126 10.83 -2.68 0.67
N ARG A 127 10.84 -3.85 1.29
CA ARG A 127 9.95 -4.20 2.40
C ARG A 127 10.35 -3.49 3.70
N ASP A 128 9.44 -2.73 4.29
CA ASP A 128 9.63 -1.99 5.55
C ASP A 128 9.03 -2.69 6.79
N TRP A 129 8.32 -3.81 6.60
CA TRP A 129 7.75 -4.61 7.70
C TRP A 129 8.56 -5.90 7.98
N PRO A 130 8.62 -6.35 9.25
CA PRO A 130 9.32 -7.58 9.62
C PRO A 130 8.68 -8.82 8.99
N LEU A 131 9.51 -9.82 8.63
CA LEU A 131 9.04 -11.19 8.33
C LEU A 131 8.32 -11.74 9.56
N ARG A 132 7.26 -12.49 9.30
CA ARG A 132 6.68 -13.34 10.34
C ARG A 132 7.68 -14.40 10.79
N PRO A 133 7.58 -14.85 12.06
CA PRO A 133 8.37 -15.99 12.53
C PRO A 133 8.21 -17.20 11.60
N GLU A 134 6.96 -17.52 11.25
CA GLU A 134 6.58 -18.62 10.35
C GLU A 134 7.20 -18.50 8.94
N GLU A 135 7.52 -17.30 8.46
CA GLU A 135 8.13 -17.06 7.14
C GLU A 135 9.68 -17.03 7.20
N ARG A 136 10.28 -16.94 8.39
CA ARG A 136 11.74 -16.99 8.54
C ARG A 136 12.28 -18.42 8.58
N GLU A 137 11.41 -19.38 8.89
CA GLU A 137 11.74 -20.79 9.08
C GLU A 137 11.50 -21.64 7.80
N MET A 138 10.90 -21.05 6.76
CA MET A 138 10.70 -21.65 5.43
C MET A 138 11.80 -21.24 4.45
#